data_AF-A0AAX0N8F8-F1
#
_entry.id   AF-A0AAX0N8F8-F1
#
_cell.length_a   1.000
_cell.length_b   1.000
_cell.length_c   1.000
_cell.angle_alpha   90.00
_cell.angle_beta   90.00
_cell.angle_gamma   90.00
#
_symmetry.space_group_name_H-M   'P 1'
#
loop_
_entity.id
_entity.type
_entity.pdbx_description
1 polymer ?
#
loop_
_entity_poly.entity_id
_entity_poly.type
_entity_poly.pdbx_seq_one_letter_code
_entity_poly.pdbx_strand_id
1 'polypeptide(L)'
;MIIERVKKFFEFQRRSVHGPVPLWGVLNGIFILYPLVFTGFWLAGLRILKNPALHQGLIITGIVVWILNLVFLLDLKRGILTSFGTYLMYLTGHVYAIIAFNSLSGDHSFISLKIFLPLIFAIIVVIVGTCLVNLDSEEILSEKAVKNVYNFLFGPPVILSLCFIFLGMIGYDYFMGWGMSLLFMIFGPYLYRTWLYIIYAYQHRHYVEETASIKHIKVNPDMISNREFDRDRFKK
;
A
#
# COMPACT_ATOMS: atom_id res chain seq x y z
N MET A 1 26.64 0.11 -11.38
CA MET A 1 26.64 0.37 -9.92
C MET A 1 25.30 0.87 -9.35
N ILE A 2 24.88 2.14 -9.54
CA ILE A 2 23.64 2.66 -8.90
C ILE A 2 22.37 1.95 -9.41
N ILE A 3 22.24 1.81 -10.73
CA ILE A 3 21.09 1.12 -11.34
C ILE A 3 20.97 -0.34 -10.87
N GLU A 4 22.09 -1.04 -10.69
CA GLU A 4 22.10 -2.42 -10.17
C GLU A 4 21.64 -2.47 -8.71
N ARG A 5 22.08 -1.52 -7.88
CA ARG A 5 21.61 -1.39 -6.49
C ARG A 5 20.11 -1.13 -6.42
N VAL A 6 19.59 -0.28 -7.30
CA VAL A 6 18.14 -0.03 -7.43
C VAL A 6 17.39 -1.31 -7.83
N LYS A 7 17.85 -2.01 -8.87
CA LYS A 7 17.22 -3.27 -9.31
C LYS A 7 17.21 -4.30 -8.18
N LYS A 8 18.34 -4.49 -7.51
CA LYS A 8 18.50 -5.45 -6.42
C LYS A 8 17.68 -5.07 -5.18
N PHE A 9 17.57 -3.79 -4.85
CA PHE A 9 16.65 -3.30 -3.81
C PHE A 9 15.20 -3.66 -4.12
N PHE A 10 14.72 -3.35 -5.34
CA PHE A 10 13.35 -3.68 -5.74
C PHE A 10 13.12 -5.19 -5.84
N GLU A 11 14.15 -5.97 -6.17
CA GLU A 11 14.09 -7.44 -6.12
C GLU A 11 13.87 -7.93 -4.69
N PHE A 12 14.63 -7.43 -3.71
CA PHE A 12 14.40 -7.75 -2.29
C PHE A 12 13.01 -7.36 -1.82
N GLN A 13 12.56 -6.15 -2.15
CA GLN A 13 11.22 -5.70 -1.80
C GLN A 13 10.15 -6.58 -2.46
N ARG A 14 10.34 -7.00 -3.72
CA ARG A 14 9.42 -7.89 -4.42
C ARG A 14 9.39 -9.30 -3.80
N ARG A 15 10.54 -9.86 -3.41
CA ARG A 15 10.61 -11.15 -2.70
C ARG A 15 9.86 -11.14 -1.37
N SER A 16 9.72 -9.97 -0.73
CA SER A 16 8.95 -9.84 0.52
C SER A 16 7.42 -9.90 0.33
N VAL A 17 6.92 -9.83 -0.91
CA VAL A 17 5.49 -9.86 -1.24
C VAL A 17 5.08 -11.29 -1.62
N HIS A 18 4.12 -11.85 -0.87
CA HIS A 18 3.72 -13.25 -0.96
C HIS A 18 2.27 -13.43 -1.45
N GLY A 19 1.64 -12.38 -1.97
CA GLY A 19 0.23 -12.37 -2.35
C GLY A 19 -0.22 -11.02 -2.87
N PRO A 20 -1.46 -10.89 -3.38
CA PRO A 20 -2.10 -9.59 -3.60
C PRO A 20 -2.31 -8.85 -2.27
N VAL A 21 -2.80 -7.61 -2.32
CA VAL A 21 -3.11 -6.84 -1.10
C VAL A 21 -4.04 -7.65 -0.17
N PRO A 22 -3.75 -7.73 1.14
CA PRO A 22 -4.58 -8.49 2.09
C PRO A 22 -6.03 -7.99 2.12
N LEU A 23 -7.00 -8.90 2.00
CA LEU A 23 -8.43 -8.58 1.96
C LEU A 23 -8.87 -7.72 3.15
N TRP A 24 -8.40 -8.02 4.36
CA TRP A 24 -8.74 -7.22 5.53
C TRP A 24 -8.28 -5.76 5.41
N GLY A 25 -7.10 -5.52 4.83
CA GLY A 25 -6.62 -4.17 4.54
C GLY A 25 -7.51 -3.45 3.52
N VAL A 26 -7.95 -4.16 2.47
CA VAL A 26 -8.86 -3.65 1.45
C VAL A 26 -10.21 -3.25 2.06
N LEU A 27 -10.82 -4.14 2.86
CA LEU A 27 -12.11 -3.89 3.49
C LEU A 27 -12.05 -2.72 4.48
N ASN A 28 -11.01 -2.65 5.32
CA ASN A 28 -10.80 -1.50 6.20
C ASN A 28 -10.61 -0.20 5.42
N GLY A 29 -9.86 -0.26 4.32
CA GLY A 29 -9.71 0.86 3.40
C GLY A 29 -11.06 1.36 2.90
N ILE A 30 -11.87 0.45 2.33
CA ILE A 30 -13.12 0.77 1.64
C ILE A 30 -14.22 1.24 2.57
N PHE A 31 -14.39 0.58 3.72
CA PHE A 31 -15.54 0.81 4.59
C PHE A 31 -15.27 1.73 5.77
N ILE A 32 -14.00 1.96 6.13
CA ILE A 32 -13.64 2.70 7.35
C ILE A 32 -12.72 3.87 7.04
N LEU A 33 -11.49 3.60 6.59
CA LEU A 33 -10.45 4.63 6.50
C LEU A 33 -10.74 5.65 5.40
N TYR A 34 -11.06 5.20 4.19
CA TYR A 34 -11.31 6.10 3.07
C TYR A 34 -12.57 6.93 3.25
N PRO A 35 -13.73 6.39 3.67
CA PRO A 35 -14.93 7.19 3.90
C PRO A 35 -14.71 8.25 4.98
N LEU A 36 -13.99 7.91 6.06
CA LEU A 36 -13.68 8.86 7.13
C LEU A 36 -12.87 10.04 6.61
N VAL A 37 -11.76 9.75 5.91
CA VAL A 37 -10.87 10.77 5.36
C VAL A 37 -11.56 11.59 4.27
N PHE A 38 -12.31 10.92 3.39
CA PHE A 38 -13.07 11.56 2.31
C PHE A 38 -14.15 12.50 2.86
N THR A 39 -14.86 12.11 3.91
CA THR A 39 -15.86 12.95 4.56
C THR A 39 -15.22 14.18 5.20
N GLY A 40 -14.08 14.02 5.88
CA GLY A 40 -13.33 15.16 6.40
C GLY A 40 -12.92 16.15 5.31
N PHE A 41 -12.45 15.64 4.17
CA PHE A 41 -12.14 16.46 3.00
C PHE A 41 -13.38 17.15 2.42
N TRP A 42 -14.49 16.43 2.25
CA TRP A 42 -15.72 17.01 1.71
C TRP A 42 -16.19 18.21 2.57
N LEU A 43 -16.20 18.06 3.88
CA LEU A 43 -16.69 19.09 4.79
C LEU A 43 -15.78 20.32 4.88
N ALA A 44 -14.46 20.14 4.76
CA ALA A 44 -13.51 21.18 5.11
C ALA A 44 -12.54 21.58 3.98
N GLY A 45 -12.45 20.79 2.91
CA GLY A 45 -11.48 20.95 1.84
C GLY A 45 -11.64 22.23 1.04
N LEU A 46 -12.88 22.74 0.88
CA LEU A 46 -13.12 24.01 0.19
C LEU A 46 -12.44 25.20 0.88
N ARG A 47 -12.32 25.17 2.21
CA ARG A 47 -11.65 26.24 2.98
C ARG A 47 -10.17 26.37 2.61
N ILE A 48 -9.54 25.23 2.33
CA ILE A 48 -8.13 25.15 1.90
C ILE A 48 -7.96 25.49 0.43
N LEU A 49 -8.75 24.84 -0.42
CA LEU A 49 -8.58 24.95 -1.86
C LEU A 49 -8.99 26.32 -2.41
N LYS A 50 -9.93 27.01 -1.73
CA LYS A 50 -10.52 28.29 -2.16
C LYS A 50 -10.99 28.30 -3.62
N ASN A 51 -11.29 27.12 -4.16
CA ASN A 51 -11.71 26.91 -5.54
C ASN A 51 -12.85 25.88 -5.58
N PRO A 52 -14.11 26.34 -5.73
CA PRO A 52 -15.28 25.46 -5.74
C PRO A 52 -15.25 24.40 -6.84
N ALA A 53 -14.77 24.75 -8.04
CA ALA A 53 -14.71 23.83 -9.18
C ALA A 53 -13.70 22.70 -8.93
N LEU A 54 -12.50 23.04 -8.44
CA LEU A 54 -11.48 22.05 -8.06
C LEU A 54 -11.98 21.15 -6.92
N HIS A 55 -12.59 21.74 -5.89
CA HIS A 55 -13.15 21.00 -4.76
C HIS A 55 -14.24 20.02 -5.22
N GLN A 56 -15.17 20.47 -6.06
CA GLN A 56 -16.22 19.62 -6.62
C GLN A 56 -15.65 18.51 -7.50
N GLY A 57 -14.66 18.82 -8.36
CA GLY A 57 -13.98 17.81 -9.17
C GLY A 57 -13.29 16.74 -8.33
N LEU A 58 -12.66 17.12 -7.22
CA LEU A 58 -12.03 16.20 -6.28
C LEU A 58 -13.06 15.35 -5.51
N ILE A 59 -14.22 15.91 -5.14
CA ILE A 59 -15.33 15.14 -4.55
C ILE A 59 -15.82 14.08 -5.54
N ILE A 60 -16.09 14.46 -6.80
CA ILE A 60 -16.54 13.53 -7.84
C ILE A 60 -15.50 12.42 -8.03
N THR A 61 -14.21 12.79 -8.11
CA THR A 61 -13.10 11.83 -8.22
C THR A 61 -13.10 10.84 -7.05
N GLY A 62 -13.30 11.32 -5.82
CA GLY A 62 -13.31 10.45 -4.63
C GLY A 62 -14.49 9.48 -4.62
N ILE A 63 -15.68 9.94 -5.03
CA ILE A 63 -16.86 9.08 -5.19
C ILE A 63 -16.60 8.01 -6.24
N VAL A 64 -16.06 8.39 -7.40
CA VAL A 64 -15.73 7.45 -8.49
C VAL A 64 -14.72 6.42 -8.03
N VAL A 65 -13.63 6.84 -7.36
CA VAL A 65 -12.62 5.93 -6.81
C VAL A 65 -13.24 4.96 -5.81
N TRP A 66 -14.14 5.44 -4.94
CA TRP A 66 -14.79 4.58 -3.96
C TRP A 66 -15.72 3.54 -4.61
N ILE A 67 -16.57 3.96 -5.56
CA ILE A 67 -17.48 3.06 -6.29
C ILE A 67 -16.69 2.04 -7.12
N LEU A 68 -15.65 2.47 -7.83
CA LEU A 68 -14.79 1.55 -8.59
C LEU A 68 -14.16 0.50 -7.68
N ASN A 69 -13.74 0.89 -6.48
CA ASN A 69 -13.17 -0.05 -5.51
C ASN A 69 -14.17 -1.08 -5.00
N LEU A 70 -15.44 -0.70 -4.82
CA LEU A 70 -16.51 -1.65 -4.51
C LEU A 70 -16.69 -2.68 -5.63
N VAL A 71 -16.57 -2.26 -6.90
CA VAL A 71 -16.61 -3.18 -8.05
C VAL A 71 -15.35 -4.05 -8.11
N PHE A 72 -14.17 -3.48 -7.82
CA PHE A 72 -12.91 -4.21 -7.85
C PHE A 72 -12.80 -5.29 -6.78
N LEU A 73 -13.57 -5.19 -5.69
CA LEU A 73 -13.74 -6.28 -4.74
C LEU A 73 -14.28 -7.56 -5.37
N LEU A 74 -14.85 -7.54 -6.58
CA LEU A 74 -15.23 -8.78 -7.28
C LEU A 74 -14.01 -9.56 -7.81
N ASP A 75 -12.85 -8.92 -7.91
CA ASP A 75 -11.60 -9.51 -8.37
C ASP A 75 -10.74 -10.06 -7.22
N LEU A 76 -11.34 -10.65 -6.18
CA LEU A 76 -10.56 -11.19 -5.04
C LEU A 76 -9.63 -12.33 -5.46
N LYS A 77 -10.05 -13.12 -6.46
CA LYS A 77 -9.28 -14.30 -6.91
C LYS A 77 -7.98 -13.92 -7.61
N ARG A 78 -8.01 -12.97 -8.55
CA ARG A 78 -6.80 -12.52 -9.26
C ARG A 78 -6.08 -11.41 -8.48
N GLY A 79 -6.84 -10.61 -7.74
CA GLY A 79 -6.31 -9.58 -6.84
C GLY A 79 -5.68 -8.38 -7.55
N ILE A 80 -5.73 -8.30 -8.88
CA ILE A 80 -5.09 -7.23 -9.66
C ILE A 80 -5.88 -5.95 -9.49
N LEU A 81 -7.19 -5.99 -9.80
CA LEU A 81 -8.06 -4.83 -9.70
C LEU A 81 -8.24 -4.42 -8.24
N THR A 82 -8.32 -5.39 -7.32
CA THR A 82 -8.37 -5.12 -5.87
C THR A 82 -7.11 -4.37 -5.40
N SER A 83 -5.92 -4.82 -5.83
CA SER A 83 -4.65 -4.15 -5.48
C SER A 83 -4.53 -2.77 -6.12
N PHE A 84 -4.97 -2.63 -7.38
CA PHE A 84 -4.98 -1.35 -8.09
C PHE A 84 -5.95 -0.34 -7.46
N GLY A 85 -7.14 -0.81 -7.07
CA GLY A 85 -8.12 -0.02 -6.33
C GLY A 85 -7.55 0.50 -5.01
N THR A 86 -6.91 -0.39 -4.25
CA THR A 86 -6.23 -0.02 -3.00
C THR A 86 -5.21 1.09 -3.23
N TYR A 87 -4.43 1.02 -4.32
CA TYR A 87 -3.50 2.07 -4.69
C TYR A 87 -4.19 3.42 -4.94
N LEU A 88 -5.28 3.44 -5.72
CA LEU A 88 -6.04 4.66 -6.01
C LEU A 88 -6.62 5.28 -4.74
N MET A 89 -7.19 4.45 -3.86
CA MET A 89 -7.72 4.91 -2.57
C MET A 89 -6.63 5.45 -1.66
N TYR A 90 -5.48 4.80 -1.65
CA TYR A 90 -4.34 5.25 -0.87
C TYR A 90 -3.82 6.61 -1.34
N LEU A 91 -3.67 6.77 -2.66
CA LEU A 91 -3.21 7.99 -3.31
C LEU A 91 -4.18 9.14 -3.05
N THR A 92 -5.47 8.94 -3.35
CA THR A 92 -6.49 9.99 -3.17
C THR A 92 -6.76 10.27 -1.69
N GLY A 93 -6.81 9.22 -0.86
CA GLY A 93 -6.97 9.35 0.59
C GLY A 93 -5.84 10.16 1.23
N HIS A 94 -4.59 10.01 0.77
CA HIS A 94 -3.49 10.86 1.24
C HIS A 94 -3.71 12.34 0.95
N VAL A 95 -4.08 12.67 -0.29
CA VAL A 95 -4.36 14.05 -0.69
C VAL A 95 -5.50 14.62 0.16
N TYR A 96 -6.58 13.87 0.32
CA TYR A 96 -7.75 14.27 1.11
C TYR A 96 -7.41 14.45 2.59
N ALA A 97 -6.66 13.54 3.19
CA ALA A 97 -6.26 13.63 4.59
C ALA A 97 -5.43 14.89 4.83
N ILE A 98 -4.42 15.15 4.00
CA ILE A 98 -3.55 16.32 4.15
C ILE A 98 -4.37 17.60 4.03
N ILE A 99 -5.25 17.70 3.03
CA ILE A 99 -6.13 18.87 2.87
C ILE A 99 -7.07 19.02 4.08
N ALA A 100 -7.70 17.93 4.53
CA ALA A 100 -8.63 17.94 5.66
C ALA A 100 -7.93 18.37 6.96
N PHE A 101 -6.78 17.81 7.31
CA PHE A 101 -6.07 18.18 8.53
C PHE A 101 -5.48 19.59 8.47
N ASN A 102 -5.05 20.07 7.31
CA ASN A 102 -4.60 21.46 7.17
C ASN A 102 -5.77 22.46 7.30
N SER A 103 -7.01 22.04 7.04
CA SER A 103 -8.20 22.88 7.28
C SER A 103 -8.42 23.18 8.76
N LEU A 104 -7.92 22.31 9.65
CA LEU A 104 -7.99 22.47 11.10
C LEU A 104 -6.95 23.49 11.61
N SER A 105 -5.83 23.66 10.89
CA SER A 105 -4.73 24.53 11.34
C SER A 105 -4.91 26.03 11.03
N GLY A 106 -5.85 26.39 10.17
CA GLY A 106 -5.94 27.75 9.59
C GLY A 106 -4.77 28.14 8.68
N ASP A 107 -3.64 27.41 8.73
CA ASP A 107 -2.48 27.56 7.86
C ASP A 107 -2.71 26.89 6.49
N HIS A 108 -2.65 27.68 5.44
CA HIS A 108 -2.76 27.23 4.05
C HIS A 108 -1.42 27.30 3.31
N SER A 109 -0.36 27.72 4.00
CA SER A 109 0.96 27.84 3.42
C SER A 109 1.50 26.47 3.01
N PHE A 110 2.22 26.46 1.88
CA PHE A 110 2.93 25.30 1.36
C PHE A 110 2.07 24.04 1.20
N ILE A 111 0.76 24.18 0.95
CA ILE A 111 -0.15 23.02 0.82
C ILE A 111 0.33 22.03 -0.25
N SER A 112 0.89 22.52 -1.36
CA SER A 112 1.47 21.67 -2.40
C SER A 112 2.64 20.84 -1.86
N LEU A 113 3.56 21.45 -1.10
CA LEU A 113 4.68 20.73 -0.49
C LEU A 113 4.19 19.68 0.50
N LYS A 114 3.21 20.03 1.33
CA LYS A 114 2.60 19.12 2.31
C LYS A 114 1.99 17.89 1.61
N ILE A 115 1.26 18.10 0.50
CA ILE A 115 0.70 17.03 -0.33
C ILE A 115 1.78 16.13 -0.95
N PHE A 116 2.88 16.72 -1.44
CA PHE A 116 3.97 15.96 -2.06
C PHE A 116 4.95 15.33 -1.06
N LEU A 117 4.86 15.66 0.23
CA LEU A 117 5.81 15.20 1.25
C LEU A 117 5.90 13.67 1.36
N PRO A 118 4.80 12.89 1.31
CA PRO A 118 4.88 11.44 1.28
C PRO A 118 5.60 10.91 0.03
N LEU A 119 5.41 11.56 -1.14
CA LEU A 119 6.10 11.16 -2.38
C LEU A 119 7.60 11.46 -2.30
N ILE A 120 7.97 12.64 -1.81
CA ILE A 120 9.37 13.03 -1.58
C ILE A 120 10.02 12.03 -0.62
N PHE A 121 9.34 11.71 0.48
CA PHE A 121 9.86 10.76 1.46
C PHE A 121 9.97 9.34 0.90
N ALA A 122 9.02 8.90 0.06
CA ALA A 122 9.13 7.62 -0.64
C ALA A 122 10.40 7.55 -1.49
N ILE A 123 10.75 8.62 -2.21
CA ILE A 123 11.98 8.71 -3.01
C ILE A 123 13.22 8.62 -2.11
N ILE A 124 13.23 9.36 -0.99
CA ILE A 124 14.34 9.32 -0.03
C ILE A 124 14.53 7.89 0.51
N VAL A 125 13.45 7.22 0.91
CA VAL A 125 13.49 5.84 1.42
C VAL A 125 14.04 4.87 0.37
N VAL A 126 13.65 5.02 -0.90
CA VAL A 126 14.22 4.22 -1.99
C VAL A 126 15.71 4.48 -2.12
N ILE A 127 16.14 5.75 -2.22
CA ILE A 127 17.56 6.13 -2.35
C ILE A 127 18.39 5.55 -1.20
N VAL A 128 17.98 5.81 0.04
CA VAL A 128 18.67 5.29 1.24
C VAL A 128 18.69 3.77 1.22
N GLY A 129 17.56 3.13 0.92
CA GLY A 129 17.45 1.68 0.79
C GLY A 129 18.41 1.09 -0.24
N THR A 130 18.62 1.76 -1.37
CA THR A 130 19.58 1.32 -2.39
C THR A 130 21.04 1.45 -1.93
N CYS A 131 21.35 2.43 -1.09
CA CYS A 131 22.68 2.57 -0.48
C CYS A 131 22.99 1.42 0.49
N LEU A 132 21.95 0.83 1.10
CA LEU A 132 22.08 -0.32 2.00
C LEU A 132 22.21 -1.67 1.30
N VAL A 133 22.05 -1.70 -0.03
CA VAL A 133 22.20 -2.94 -0.80
C VAL A 133 23.67 -3.23 -1.03
N ASN A 134 24.12 -4.40 -0.59
CA ASN A 134 25.41 -4.94 -1.01
C ASN A 134 25.23 -5.73 -2.32
N LEU A 135 25.99 -5.39 -3.35
CA LEU A 135 25.89 -6.02 -4.67
C LEU A 135 26.41 -7.46 -4.67
N ASP A 136 27.30 -7.80 -3.74
CA ASP A 136 27.98 -9.10 -3.69
C ASP A 136 27.30 -10.12 -2.76
N SER A 137 26.31 -9.71 -1.95
CA SER A 137 25.58 -10.61 -1.02
C SER A 137 24.11 -10.75 -1.35
N GLU A 138 23.50 -11.90 -1.02
CA GLU A 138 22.04 -12.09 -1.12
C GLU A 138 21.26 -11.37 -0.01
N GLU A 139 21.92 -10.63 0.88
CA GLU A 139 21.29 -9.86 1.94
C GLU A 139 21.44 -8.35 1.72
N ILE A 140 20.41 -7.59 2.08
CA ILE A 140 20.56 -6.19 2.51
C ILE A 140 21.46 -6.24 3.76
N LEU A 141 22.32 -5.23 4.00
CA LEU A 141 23.21 -5.15 5.19
C LEU A 141 22.60 -5.76 6.47
N SER A 142 23.45 -6.19 7.43
CA SER A 142 22.99 -6.85 8.67
C SER A 142 21.74 -6.22 9.28
N GLU A 143 20.84 -7.05 9.82
CA GLU A 143 19.54 -6.62 10.35
C GLU A 143 19.64 -5.42 11.32
N LYS A 144 20.71 -5.40 12.13
CA LYS A 144 21.04 -4.28 13.03
C LYS A 144 21.30 -2.97 12.29
N ALA A 145 22.05 -3.00 11.19
CA ALA A 145 22.33 -1.83 10.37
C ALA A 145 21.06 -1.32 9.70
N VAL A 146 20.24 -2.22 9.16
CA VAL A 146 18.93 -1.87 8.57
C VAL A 146 18.05 -1.18 9.62
N LYS A 147 17.87 -1.79 10.79
CA LYS A 147 17.07 -1.22 11.88
C LYS A 147 17.56 0.17 12.30
N ASN A 148 18.87 0.36 12.44
CA ASN A 148 19.44 1.66 12.81
C ASN A 148 19.16 2.73 11.75
N VAL A 149 19.27 2.39 10.47
CA VAL A 149 19.00 3.33 9.36
C VAL A 149 17.51 3.67 9.30
N TYR A 150 16.62 2.68 9.47
CA TYR A 150 15.19 2.93 9.57
C TYR A 150 14.86 3.86 10.75
N ASN A 151 15.42 3.61 11.94
CA ASN A 151 15.21 4.48 13.10
C ASN A 151 15.74 5.91 12.85
N PHE A 152 16.89 6.05 12.20
CA PHE A 152 17.45 7.34 11.84
C PHE A 152 16.60 8.09 10.79
N LEU A 153 16.03 7.36 9.83
CA LEU A 153 15.26 7.95 8.73
C LEU A 153 13.83 8.32 9.14
N PHE A 154 13.16 7.47 9.94
CA PHE A 154 11.76 7.67 10.35
C PHE A 154 11.64 8.34 11.72
N GLY A 155 12.61 8.18 12.61
CA GLY A 155 12.56 8.70 13.98
C GLY A 155 12.40 10.22 14.04
N PRO A 156 13.29 11.02 13.42
CA PRO A 156 13.20 12.47 13.50
C PRO A 156 11.88 13.04 12.93
N PRO A 157 11.39 12.63 11.75
CA PRO A 157 10.08 13.09 11.25
C PRO A 157 8.92 12.74 12.18
N VAL A 158 8.90 11.52 12.76
CA VAL A 158 7.84 11.09 13.67
C VAL A 158 7.89 11.86 14.99
N ILE A 159 9.06 12.02 15.61
CA ILE A 159 9.20 12.79 16.85
C ILE A 159 8.75 14.24 16.63
N LEU A 160 9.21 14.87 15.55
CA LEU A 160 8.84 16.24 15.23
C LEU A 160 7.34 16.38 14.95
N SER A 161 6.77 15.43 14.21
CA SER A 161 5.34 15.35 13.95
C SER A 161 4.53 15.30 15.24
N LEU A 162 4.90 14.42 16.18
CA LEU A 162 4.21 14.28 17.46
C LEU A 162 4.29 15.57 18.30
N CYS A 163 5.46 16.23 18.34
CA CYS A 163 5.59 17.52 19.00
C CYS A 163 4.67 18.58 18.40
N PHE A 164 4.59 18.66 17.07
CA PHE A 164 3.74 19.62 16.37
C PHE A 164 2.24 19.35 16.57
N ILE A 165 1.84 18.08 16.54
CA ILE A 165 0.46 17.68 16.86
C ILE A 165 0.13 18.05 18.31
N PHE A 166 1.03 17.79 19.26
CA PHE A 166 0.85 18.16 20.65
C PHE A 166 0.65 19.67 20.83
N LEU A 167 1.50 20.49 20.18
CA LEU A 167 1.35 21.94 20.18
C LEU A 167 0.01 22.38 19.56
N GLY A 168 -0.42 21.74 18.47
CA GLY A 168 -1.74 21.96 17.86
C GLY A 168 -2.88 21.70 18.84
N MET A 169 -2.83 20.58 19.58
CA MET A 169 -3.89 20.20 20.54
C MET A 169 -4.02 21.18 21.72
N ILE A 170 -2.96 21.88 22.11
CA ILE A 170 -2.99 22.86 23.21
C ILE A 170 -3.23 24.31 22.73
N GLY A 171 -3.64 24.49 21.47
CA GLY A 171 -4.10 25.79 20.93
C GLY A 171 -3.14 26.48 19.95
N TYR A 172 -2.01 25.86 19.60
CA TYR A 172 -1.15 26.36 18.53
C TYR A 172 -1.51 25.72 17.18
N ASP A 173 -2.71 26.03 16.69
CA ASP A 173 -3.34 25.40 15.51
C ASP A 173 -2.43 25.34 14.27
N TYR A 174 -1.57 26.35 14.07
CA TYR A 174 -0.57 26.39 13.01
C TYR A 174 0.24 25.07 12.89
N PHE A 175 0.63 24.49 14.02
CA PHE A 175 1.44 23.27 14.02
C PHE A 175 0.65 22.01 13.68
N MET A 176 -0.68 22.01 13.77
CA MET A 176 -1.50 20.83 13.51
C MET A 176 -1.35 20.37 12.05
N GLY A 177 -1.39 21.30 11.09
CA GLY A 177 -1.26 20.98 9.66
C GLY A 177 0.12 20.40 9.33
N TRP A 178 1.19 20.97 9.88
CA TRP A 178 2.55 20.48 9.71
C TRP A 178 2.79 19.15 10.42
N GLY A 179 2.31 19.01 11.65
CA GLY A 179 2.42 17.79 12.44
C GLY A 179 1.77 16.62 11.73
N MET A 180 0.54 16.79 11.23
CA MET A 180 -0.13 15.77 10.45
C MET A 180 0.58 15.49 9.11
N SER A 181 1.05 16.52 8.39
CA SER A 181 1.76 16.33 7.12
C SER A 181 3.06 15.53 7.27
N LEU A 182 3.83 15.80 8.34
CA LEU A 182 5.02 15.03 8.71
C LEU A 182 4.66 13.60 9.12
N LEU A 183 3.55 13.42 9.85
CA LEU A 183 3.06 12.09 10.21
C LEU A 183 2.76 11.29 8.94
N PHE A 184 2.08 11.92 7.97
CA PHE A 184 1.73 11.28 6.70
C PHE A 184 2.95 10.98 5.81
N MET A 185 4.17 11.43 6.13
CA MET A 185 5.36 10.98 5.41
C MET A 185 5.64 9.50 5.60
N ILE A 186 5.36 8.93 6.79
CA ILE A 186 5.62 7.51 7.09
C ILE A 186 4.90 6.56 6.12
N PHE A 187 3.87 7.09 5.49
CA PHE A 187 3.03 6.43 4.53
C PHE A 187 3.60 6.47 3.10
N GLY A 188 4.59 7.33 2.81
CA GLY A 188 5.27 7.40 1.52
C GLY A 188 5.70 6.03 0.96
N PRO A 189 6.41 5.17 1.72
CA PRO A 189 6.86 3.87 1.24
C PRO A 189 5.74 2.93 0.77
N TYR A 190 4.53 3.07 1.30
CA TYR A 190 3.41 2.23 0.86
C TYR A 190 2.93 2.59 -0.55
N LEU A 191 3.28 3.78 -1.08
CA LEU A 191 2.99 4.15 -2.47
C LEU A 191 3.65 3.16 -3.44
N TYR A 192 4.95 2.90 -3.27
CA TYR A 192 5.64 1.94 -4.14
C TYR A 192 5.41 0.49 -3.70
N ARG A 193 5.15 0.23 -2.40
CA ARG A 193 4.83 -1.13 -1.94
C ARG A 193 3.54 -1.66 -2.56
N THR A 194 2.53 -0.81 -2.72
CA THR A 194 1.26 -1.19 -3.38
C THR A 194 1.47 -1.59 -4.84
N TRP A 195 2.40 -0.94 -5.55
CA TRP A 195 2.81 -1.36 -6.89
C TRP A 195 3.41 -2.78 -6.92
N LEU A 196 4.15 -3.18 -5.89
CA LEU A 196 4.70 -4.54 -5.80
C LEU A 196 3.57 -5.59 -5.67
N TYR A 197 2.51 -5.29 -4.90
CA TYR A 197 1.32 -6.14 -4.82
C TYR A 197 0.60 -6.27 -6.17
N ILE A 198 0.45 -5.17 -6.91
CA ILE A 198 -0.15 -5.17 -8.25
C ILE A 198 0.68 -6.01 -9.23
N ILE A 199 2.00 -5.82 -9.25
CA ILE A 199 2.93 -6.57 -10.11
C ILE A 199 2.89 -8.06 -9.76
N TYR A 200 2.89 -8.39 -8.46
CA TYR A 200 2.78 -9.77 -8.00
C TYR A 200 1.49 -10.43 -8.51
N ALA A 201 0.34 -9.78 -8.29
CA ALA A 201 -0.96 -10.27 -8.73
C ALA A 201 -1.01 -10.45 -10.25
N TYR A 202 -0.47 -9.50 -11.00
CA TYR A 202 -0.41 -9.56 -12.47
C TYR A 202 0.43 -10.74 -12.96
N GLN A 203 1.58 -11.00 -12.34
CA GLN A 203 2.48 -12.09 -12.72
C GLN A 203 1.89 -13.47 -12.41
N HIS A 204 1.09 -13.58 -11.34
CA HIS A 204 0.53 -14.86 -10.90
C HIS A 204 -0.91 -15.11 -11.36
N ARG A 205 -1.46 -14.27 -12.23
CA ARG A 205 -2.86 -14.33 -12.68
C ARG A 205 -3.27 -15.68 -13.29
N HIS A 206 -2.34 -16.35 -13.96
CA HIS A 206 -2.59 -17.62 -14.66
C HIS A 206 -2.51 -18.85 -13.74
N TYR A 207 -1.74 -18.77 -12.64
CA TYR A 207 -1.69 -19.86 -11.65
C TYR A 207 -3.04 -20.06 -10.92
N VAL A 208 -3.81 -18.97 -10.79
CA VAL A 208 -5.18 -19.01 -10.23
C VAL A 208 -6.17 -19.66 -11.21
N GLU A 209 -5.93 -19.54 -12.51
CA GLU A 209 -6.74 -20.22 -13.54
C GLU A 209 -6.43 -21.71 -13.59
N GLU A 210 -5.15 -22.11 -13.50
CA GLU A 210 -4.75 -23.53 -13.47
C GLU A 210 -5.22 -24.29 -12.22
N THR A 211 -5.30 -23.64 -11.06
CA THR A 211 -5.83 -24.26 -9.83
C THR A 211 -7.36 -24.34 -9.83
N ALA A 212 -8.05 -23.43 -10.54
CA ALA A 212 -9.49 -23.54 -10.77
C ALA A 212 -9.81 -24.62 -11.83
N SER A 213 -8.95 -24.77 -12.83
CA SER A 213 -8.94 -25.93 -13.72
C SER A 213 -8.14 -27.06 -13.08
N ILE A 214 -8.61 -27.62 -11.96
CA ILE A 214 -8.18 -28.98 -11.60
C ILE A 214 -8.50 -29.81 -12.84
N LYS A 215 -7.46 -30.10 -13.64
CA LYS A 215 -7.53 -31.01 -14.76
C LYS A 215 -8.31 -32.20 -14.22
N HIS A 216 -9.44 -32.52 -14.85
CA HIS A 216 -9.97 -33.87 -14.72
C HIS A 216 -8.78 -34.77 -14.98
N ILE A 217 -8.23 -35.34 -13.90
CA ILE A 217 -7.26 -36.42 -14.02
C ILE A 217 -8.08 -37.44 -14.77
N LYS A 218 -7.84 -37.56 -16.08
CA LYS A 218 -8.32 -38.67 -16.88
C LYS A 218 -7.58 -39.86 -16.29
N VAL A 219 -8.15 -40.41 -15.21
CA VAL A 219 -7.72 -41.68 -14.66
C VAL A 219 -7.93 -42.64 -15.81
N ASN A 220 -6.82 -43.16 -16.34
CA ASN A 220 -6.87 -44.16 -17.39
C ASN A 220 -7.65 -45.36 -16.81
N PRO A 221 -8.82 -45.73 -17.36
CA PRO A 221 -9.63 -46.84 -16.86
C PRO A 221 -8.84 -48.16 -16.81
N ASP A 222 -7.83 -48.28 -17.67
CA ASP A 222 -6.98 -49.46 -17.79
C ASP A 222 -6.02 -49.65 -16.59
N MET A 223 -5.82 -48.64 -15.74
CA MET A 223 -5.03 -48.78 -14.52
C MET A 223 -5.86 -49.29 -13.32
N ILE A 224 -7.17 -49.44 -13.46
CA ILE A 224 -8.07 -49.90 -12.39
C ILE A 224 -8.37 -51.40 -12.50
N SER A 225 -8.17 -52.05 -13.65
CA SER A 225 -8.64 -53.42 -13.87
C SER A 225 -7.64 -54.57 -13.68
N ASN A 226 -6.35 -54.33 -13.44
CA ASN A 226 -5.34 -55.41 -13.39
C ASN A 226 -4.60 -55.57 -12.06
N ARG A 227 -5.27 -55.32 -10.92
CA ARG A 227 -4.84 -55.90 -9.64
C ARG A 227 -5.74 -57.07 -9.31
N GLU A 228 -5.34 -58.26 -9.77
CA GLU A 228 -5.81 -59.53 -9.21
C GLU A 228 -5.74 -59.43 -7.68
N PHE A 229 -6.92 -59.45 -7.08
CA PHE A 229 -7.12 -59.39 -5.65
C PHE A 229 -6.74 -60.76 -5.10
N ASP A 230 -5.47 -60.92 -4.72
CA ASP A 230 -4.88 -62.11 -4.09
C ASP A 230 -5.62 -62.42 -2.77
N ARG A 231 -6.68 -63.23 -2.89
CA ARG A 231 -7.70 -63.48 -1.86
C ARG A 231 -7.28 -64.54 -0.84
N ASP A 232 -6.06 -65.07 -0.92
CA ASP A 232 -5.60 -66.19 -0.09
C ASP A 232 -4.57 -65.80 0.99
N ARG A 233 -4.26 -64.51 1.15
CA ARG A 233 -3.26 -64.05 2.14
C ARG A 233 -3.74 -64.03 3.60
N PHE A 234 -4.99 -64.41 3.88
CA PHE A 234 -5.57 -64.42 5.24
C PHE A 234 -6.00 -65.82 5.71
N LYS A 235 -5.15 -66.83 5.49
CA LYS A 235 -5.22 -68.10 6.23
C LYS A 235 -3.88 -68.45 6.89
N LYS A 236 -3.72 -68.01 8.14
CA LYS A 236 -3.14 -68.80 9.22
C LYS A 236 -3.41 -68.15 10.56
#